data_AF-A0AAU9RN53-F1
#
_entry.id   AF-A0AAU9RN53-F1
#
_cell.length_a   1.000
_cell.length_b   1.000
_cell.length_c   1.000
_cell.angle_alpha   90.00
_cell.angle_beta   90.00
_cell.angle_gamma   90.00
#
_symmetry.space_group_name_H-M   'P 1'
#
loop_
_entity.id
_entity.type
_entity.pdbx_description
1 polymer ?
#
loop_
_entity_poly.entity_id
_entity_poly.type
_entity_poly.pdbx_seq_one_letter_code
_entity_poly.pdbx_strand_id
1 'polypeptide(L)'
;DDETRNVAHIIGEDGCFTKLDLGEATHTCCDWPLICFYVPSSSTTKTKRVKKRRRDECEWEDPWGIGTVVGLVEAESQETMIRRLSQRASGFANDWILKSSASQFHGESLDSSVSPVLIPGVHVFHCQDAVGIVAKLSDCIAAKGGNILGYDVFVPENNSVFYSRSDEEMIVSLNSEFVFDPVKWPRNQVDEDFQTIAQTYSAMNSVVRVPSIDPKYKIALLLSKQDHCLVEMLHKWQDGKLPVDITCVISNHERAPNTHVMRFLERHGIPYHYVSTTKENKKEDEILELVKDTDFLVLARYMQILSGNFLRGYGKDVINIHHGLLPSFKGGYPAKQAFDAGVKLIGATSHFVTEELDSGPIIEQMVESVSHRDNLRSFVQKSEDLEKKCLTKAIKSYCELRVLPYGTNKTVVF
;
A
#
# COMPACT_ATOMS: atom_id res chain seq x y z
N ASP A 1 42.06 -19.74 28.35
CA ASP A 1 43.27 -19.53 27.54
C ASP A 1 43.00 -20.16 26.18
N ASP A 2 42.60 -19.44 25.14
CA ASP A 2 43.11 -18.14 24.68
C ASP A 2 42.05 -17.43 23.81
N GLU A 3 42.07 -16.10 23.84
CA GLU A 3 41.06 -15.18 23.30
C GLU A 3 41.07 -15.09 21.76
N THR A 4 39.94 -15.32 21.11
CA THR A 4 39.74 -14.93 19.70
C THR A 4 39.45 -13.43 19.59
N ARG A 5 40.49 -12.65 19.26
CA ARG A 5 40.39 -11.22 18.91
C ARG A 5 39.73 -11.03 17.54
N ASN A 6 38.71 -10.18 17.47
CA ASN A 6 38.16 -9.68 16.21
C ASN A 6 39.11 -8.65 15.60
N VAL A 7 39.59 -8.88 14.38
CA VAL A 7 40.38 -7.92 13.60
C VAL A 7 39.53 -7.44 12.43
N ALA A 8 39.25 -6.14 12.36
CA ALA A 8 38.66 -5.48 11.20
C ALA A 8 39.76 -4.76 10.41
N HIS A 9 39.77 -4.92 9.08
CA HIS A 9 40.65 -4.17 8.18
C HIS A 9 39.86 -3.04 7.52
N ILE A 10 40.34 -1.80 7.64
CA ILE A 10 39.85 -0.65 6.88
C ILE A 10 40.92 -0.29 5.86
N ILE A 11 40.54 -0.20 4.58
CA ILE A 11 41.40 0.20 3.47
C ILE A 11 41.25 1.71 3.27
N GLY A 12 42.34 2.46 3.46
CA GLY A 12 42.44 3.87 3.07
C GLY A 12 43.25 4.02 1.78
N GLU A 13 42.95 5.05 0.97
CA GLU A 13 43.42 5.23 -0.41
C GLU A 13 44.94 5.38 -0.62
N ASP A 14 45.76 5.46 0.45
CA ASP A 14 47.22 5.67 0.34
C ASP A 14 48.11 4.53 0.89
N GLY A 15 47.57 3.32 1.08
CA GLY A 15 48.37 2.09 1.15
C GLY A 15 49.36 1.89 2.32
N CYS A 16 49.25 2.63 3.44
CA CYS A 16 50.10 2.41 4.63
C CYS A 16 49.33 1.79 5.82
N PHE A 17 49.87 0.72 6.41
CA PHE A 17 49.30 0.00 7.55
C PHE A 17 49.70 0.65 8.89
N THR A 18 48.73 0.97 9.74
CA THR A 18 48.98 1.35 11.15
C THR A 18 48.06 0.54 12.07
N LYS A 19 48.62 -0.04 13.13
CA LYS A 19 47.96 -0.96 14.07
C LYS A 19 47.39 -0.15 15.24
N LEU A 20 46.09 -0.27 15.52
CA LEU A 20 45.43 0.39 16.66
C LEU A 20 44.65 -0.67 17.46
N ASP A 21 45.07 -0.93 18.70
CA ASP A 21 44.36 -1.74 19.70
C ASP A 21 43.35 -0.84 20.43
N LEU A 22 42.07 -1.26 20.51
CA LEU A 22 41.06 -0.59 21.33
C LEU A 22 40.50 -1.58 22.36
N GLY A 23 40.86 -1.35 23.63
CA GLY A 23 40.33 -2.05 24.80
C GLY A 23 39.01 -1.47 25.31
N GLU A 24 38.40 -2.22 26.22
CA GLU A 24 37.09 -1.99 26.85
C GLU A 24 36.98 -0.65 27.60
N ALA A 25 35.83 0.02 27.48
CA ALA A 25 35.35 0.98 28.47
C ALA A 25 33.81 1.10 28.46
N THR A 26 33.26 1.18 29.67
CA THR A 26 31.85 1.15 30.07
C THR A 26 31.22 2.56 30.19
N HIS A 27 29.89 2.63 29.98
CA HIS A 27 28.87 3.63 30.41
C HIS A 27 29.23 5.13 30.55
N THR A 28 28.55 6.03 29.79
CA THR A 28 27.44 6.94 30.24
C THR A 28 27.10 8.04 29.20
N CYS A 29 25.80 8.40 29.20
CA CYS A 29 25.04 9.55 28.68
C CYS A 29 25.64 10.72 27.85
N CYS A 30 24.72 11.26 27.02
CA CYS A 30 24.58 12.62 26.47
C CYS A 30 24.95 12.89 25.00
N ASP A 31 23.90 13.34 24.29
CA ASP A 31 23.83 14.34 23.23
C ASP A 31 24.28 14.04 21.78
N TRP A 32 23.45 14.57 20.88
CA TRP A 32 23.40 14.42 19.43
C TRP A 32 24.72 14.77 18.71
N PRO A 33 24.93 14.27 17.48
CA PRO A 33 25.54 15.16 16.50
C PRO A 33 24.93 15.18 15.09
N LEU A 34 25.04 16.38 14.54
CA LEU A 34 24.86 16.88 13.19
C LEU A 34 25.38 15.94 12.08
N ILE A 35 24.66 15.91 10.95
CA ILE A 35 25.16 15.44 9.65
C ILE A 35 25.58 16.67 8.83
N CYS A 36 26.87 16.80 8.55
CA CYS A 36 27.42 17.73 7.57
C CYS A 36 27.41 17.11 6.17
N PHE A 37 26.83 17.81 5.19
CA PHE A 37 26.93 17.48 3.77
C PHE A 37 28.19 18.11 3.17
N TYR A 38 28.96 17.32 2.40
CA TYR A 38 30.08 17.80 1.60
C TYR A 38 29.68 17.79 0.11
N VAL A 39 29.83 18.93 -0.57
CA VAL A 39 29.58 19.13 -2.01
C VAL A 39 30.89 19.58 -2.65
N PRO A 40 31.44 18.87 -3.66
CA PRO A 40 32.53 19.42 -4.46
C PRO A 40 31.95 20.26 -5.61
N SER A 41 32.38 21.52 -5.69
CA SER A 41 32.10 22.42 -6.81
C SER A 41 33.37 22.74 -7.61
N SER A 42 33.14 23.14 -8.86
CA SER A 42 34.04 23.85 -9.79
C SER A 42 35.11 22.99 -10.48
N SER A 43 35.55 23.24 -11.71
CA SER A 43 35.12 24.04 -12.86
C SER A 43 36.23 23.85 -13.91
N THR A 44 35.93 23.71 -15.20
CA THR A 44 36.75 24.34 -16.26
C THR A 44 36.00 24.38 -17.57
N THR A 45 35.79 25.59 -18.05
CA THR A 45 35.31 25.98 -19.37
C THR A 45 36.44 25.91 -20.40
N LYS A 46 36.19 25.28 -21.55
CA LYS A 46 36.84 25.64 -22.83
C LYS A 46 35.85 25.52 -23.98
N THR A 47 35.48 26.67 -24.51
CA THR A 47 34.73 26.89 -25.75
C THR A 47 35.56 26.52 -26.98
N LYS A 48 34.95 25.88 -27.98
CA LYS A 48 35.38 25.97 -29.40
C LYS A 48 34.27 25.63 -30.40
N ARG A 49 33.82 26.70 -31.08
CA ARG A 49 33.42 26.84 -32.50
C ARG A 49 32.41 25.85 -33.15
N VAL A 50 31.27 26.44 -33.50
CA VAL A 50 30.35 26.03 -34.58
C VAL A 50 31.08 26.03 -35.94
N LYS A 51 30.94 24.93 -36.68
CA LYS A 51 31.13 24.86 -38.14
C LYS A 51 29.93 24.14 -38.75
N LYS A 52 29.14 24.89 -39.51
CA LYS A 52 28.01 24.42 -40.31
C LYS A 52 28.55 23.85 -41.62
N ARG A 53 28.31 22.57 -41.94
CA ARG A 53 28.26 22.07 -43.34
C ARG A 53 27.61 20.68 -43.47
N ARG A 54 26.58 20.69 -44.33
CA ARG A 54 26.02 19.67 -45.25
C ARG A 54 25.38 18.39 -44.70
N ARG A 55 24.12 18.21 -45.16
CA ARG A 55 23.39 16.96 -45.35
C ARG A 55 24.26 15.99 -46.14
N ASP A 56 24.33 14.75 -45.67
CA ASP A 56 24.40 13.55 -46.49
C ASP A 56 23.66 12.45 -45.70
N GLU A 57 22.81 11.72 -46.42
CA GLU A 57 21.91 10.68 -45.96
C GLU A 57 22.69 9.41 -45.59
N CYS A 58 22.29 8.74 -44.51
CA CYS A 58 22.58 7.33 -44.28
C CYS A 58 21.31 6.68 -43.73
N GLU A 59 20.69 5.86 -44.56
CA GLU A 59 19.62 4.94 -44.23
C GLU A 59 20.14 3.87 -43.25
N TRP A 60 19.37 3.63 -42.18
CA TRP A 60 19.43 2.39 -41.41
C TRP A 60 18.01 1.85 -41.35
N GLU A 61 17.82 0.63 -41.88
CA GLU A 61 16.59 -0.13 -41.77
C GLU A 61 16.37 -0.57 -40.33
N ASP A 62 15.16 -0.34 -39.83
CA ASP A 62 14.69 -0.67 -38.48
C ASP A 62 13.88 -1.98 -38.56
N PRO A 63 14.32 -3.13 -37.98
CA PRO A 63 13.59 -4.39 -38.11
C PRO A 63 12.36 -4.52 -37.19
N TRP A 64 12.03 -3.49 -36.40
CA TRP A 64 10.90 -3.54 -35.47
C TRP A 64 10.17 -2.19 -35.47
N GLY A 65 9.22 -2.04 -36.39
CA GLY A 65 8.41 -0.83 -36.52
C GLY A 65 7.65 -0.46 -35.25
N ILE A 66 8.23 0.43 -34.44
CA ILE A 66 7.57 1.20 -33.38
C ILE A 66 8.15 2.61 -33.42
N GLY A 67 7.53 3.50 -34.20
CA GLY A 67 7.91 4.91 -34.24
C GLY A 67 7.56 5.61 -32.94
N THR A 68 8.56 5.99 -32.15
CA THR A 68 8.40 6.92 -31.00
C THR A 68 9.01 8.26 -31.36
N VAL A 69 8.19 9.30 -31.42
CA VAL A 69 8.63 10.70 -31.58
C VAL A 69 9.21 11.17 -30.25
N VAL A 70 10.53 11.29 -30.15
CA VAL A 70 11.21 11.93 -29.01
C VAL A 70 11.39 13.41 -29.32
N GLY A 71 10.51 14.25 -28.77
CA GLY A 71 10.68 15.70 -28.74
C GLY A 71 11.66 16.11 -27.65
N LEU A 72 12.78 16.74 -28.02
CA LEU A 72 13.69 17.42 -27.09
C LEU A 72 13.01 18.67 -26.52
N VAL A 73 12.67 18.65 -25.24
CA VAL A 73 12.28 19.84 -24.46
C VAL A 73 13.50 20.26 -23.63
N GLU A 74 14.02 21.46 -23.88
CA GLU A 74 15.02 22.09 -23.00
C GLU A 74 14.39 22.39 -21.64
N ALA A 75 15.01 21.92 -20.56
CA ALA A 75 14.58 22.19 -19.19
C ALA A 75 15.00 23.60 -18.76
N GLU A 76 14.04 24.52 -18.56
CA GLU A 76 14.26 25.77 -17.82
C GLU A 76 14.49 25.45 -16.32
N SER A 77 15.49 26.08 -15.69
CA SER A 77 15.73 25.92 -14.25
C SER A 77 14.66 26.64 -13.41
N GLN A 78 14.32 26.07 -12.24
CA GLN A 78 13.26 26.56 -11.34
C GLN A 78 13.42 28.03 -10.90
N GLU A 79 14.64 28.57 -10.84
CA GLU A 79 14.88 29.99 -10.52
C GLU A 79 14.29 30.95 -11.58
N THR A 80 14.24 30.53 -12.83
CA THR A 80 13.75 31.34 -13.96
C THR A 80 12.21 31.45 -13.95
N MET A 81 11.53 30.40 -13.48
CA MET A 81 10.07 30.35 -13.33
C MET A 81 9.60 31.21 -12.14
N ILE A 82 10.32 31.18 -11.02
CA ILE A 82 10.00 31.98 -9.82
C ILE A 82 10.15 33.49 -10.08
N ARG A 83 11.15 33.92 -10.86
CA ARG A 83 11.30 35.33 -11.25
C ARG A 83 10.17 35.85 -12.16
N ARG A 84 9.62 35.01 -13.03
CA ARG A 84 8.48 35.39 -13.89
C ARG A 84 7.17 35.52 -13.11
N LEU A 85 6.96 34.70 -12.08
CA LEU A 85 5.78 34.78 -11.21
C LEU A 85 5.83 36.01 -10.27
N SER A 86 7.03 36.33 -9.75
CA SER A 86 7.24 37.52 -8.90
C SER A 86 6.96 38.84 -9.63
N GLN A 87 7.30 38.96 -10.92
CA GLN A 87 7.04 40.19 -11.69
C GLN A 87 5.57 40.38 -12.13
N ARG A 88 4.76 39.31 -12.13
CA ARG A 88 3.32 39.39 -12.44
C ARG A 88 2.46 39.76 -11.24
N ALA A 89 2.91 39.47 -10.02
CA ALA A 89 2.18 39.75 -8.78
C ALA A 89 2.29 41.24 -8.34
N SER A 90 3.36 41.94 -8.72
CA SER A 90 3.59 43.35 -8.36
C SER A 90 2.84 44.38 -9.22
N GLY A 91 2.07 43.95 -10.23
CA GLY A 91 1.32 44.83 -11.14
C GLY A 91 -0.18 44.97 -10.86
N PHE A 92 -0.75 44.14 -9.97
CA PHE A 92 -2.20 44.11 -9.70
C PHE A 92 -2.60 44.65 -8.31
N ALA A 93 -1.63 44.89 -7.42
CA ALA A 93 -1.91 45.27 -6.04
C ALA A 93 -2.10 46.79 -5.78
N ASN A 94 -1.82 47.65 -6.77
CA ASN A 94 -1.84 49.11 -6.56
C ASN A 94 -3.06 49.85 -7.13
N ASP A 95 -4.02 49.17 -7.75
CA ASP A 95 -5.17 49.83 -8.42
C ASP A 95 -6.53 49.56 -7.72
N TRP A 96 -6.53 48.85 -6.59
CA TRP A 96 -7.74 48.49 -5.83
C TRP A 96 -7.83 49.13 -4.43
N ILE A 97 -6.95 50.08 -4.13
CA ILE A 97 -7.00 50.88 -2.89
C ILE A 97 -6.97 52.35 -3.28
N LEU A 98 -8.12 52.87 -3.72
CA LEU A 98 -8.52 54.29 -3.68
C LEU A 98 -9.84 54.45 -4.44
N LYS A 99 -10.96 54.05 -3.83
CA LYS A 99 -12.33 54.59 -4.01
C LYS A 99 -13.38 53.67 -3.37
N SER A 100 -13.66 53.90 -2.09
CA SER A 100 -15.04 53.87 -1.59
C SER A 100 -15.11 54.61 -0.27
N SER A 101 -15.84 55.71 -0.32
CA SER A 101 -16.20 56.58 0.78
C SER A 101 -17.23 55.91 1.69
N ALA A 102 -16.99 56.05 3.01
CA ALA A 102 -17.96 56.14 4.10
C ALA A 102 -19.38 55.58 3.86
N SER A 103 -19.65 54.40 4.41
CA SER A 103 -20.98 54.00 4.88
C SER A 103 -20.81 53.23 6.18
N GLN A 104 -21.44 53.73 7.24
CA GLN A 104 -21.53 53.09 8.55
C GLN A 104 -22.09 51.66 8.42
N PHE A 105 -21.30 50.67 8.80
CA PHE A 105 -21.82 49.33 9.09
C PHE A 105 -22.02 49.20 10.60
N HIS A 106 -23.26 48.96 11.00
CA HIS A 106 -23.56 48.46 12.33
C HIS A 106 -22.85 47.11 12.52
N GLY A 107 -22.14 46.97 13.63
CA GLY A 107 -21.46 45.74 14.00
C GLY A 107 -22.46 44.64 14.29
N GLU A 108 -22.72 43.80 13.30
CA GLU A 108 -23.05 42.40 13.55
C GLU A 108 -21.76 41.71 13.99
N SER A 109 -21.84 40.94 15.08
CA SER A 109 -20.73 40.14 15.55
C SER A 109 -20.25 39.25 14.40
N LEU A 110 -18.96 39.34 14.04
CA LEU A 110 -18.30 38.26 13.34
C LEU A 110 -18.40 37.04 14.25
N ASP A 111 -19.45 36.25 14.03
CA ASP A 111 -19.48 34.87 14.48
C ASP A 111 -18.21 34.26 13.92
N SER A 112 -17.34 33.79 14.81
CA SER A 112 -16.06 33.22 14.44
C SER A 112 -16.34 31.99 13.59
N SER A 113 -16.41 32.18 12.28
CA SER A 113 -16.67 31.13 11.31
C SER A 113 -15.55 30.12 11.43
N VAL A 114 -15.78 29.09 12.24
CA VAL A 114 -14.93 27.90 12.27
C VAL A 114 -14.88 27.42 10.83
N SER A 115 -13.70 27.50 10.22
CA SER A 115 -13.53 26.96 8.88
C SER A 115 -14.02 25.51 8.90
N PRO A 116 -14.87 25.09 7.96
CA PRO A 116 -15.46 23.76 8.02
C PRO A 116 -14.34 22.74 8.04
N VAL A 117 -14.36 21.84 9.04
CA VAL A 117 -13.42 20.73 9.14
C VAL A 117 -13.83 19.74 8.06
N LEU A 118 -13.17 19.82 6.91
CA LEU A 118 -13.36 18.86 5.84
C LEU A 118 -12.70 17.54 6.21
N ILE A 119 -13.43 16.44 6.05
CA ILE A 119 -12.93 15.09 6.33
C ILE A 119 -12.87 14.27 5.03
N PRO A 120 -11.84 13.42 4.87
CA PRO A 120 -11.69 12.58 3.69
C PRO A 120 -12.61 11.36 3.74
N GLY A 121 -13.26 11.07 2.62
CA GLY A 121 -14.01 9.85 2.35
C GLY A 121 -13.50 9.17 1.08
N VAL A 122 -13.68 7.85 1.03
CA VAL A 122 -13.41 7.02 -0.15
C VAL A 122 -14.69 6.27 -0.48
N HIS A 123 -15.11 6.33 -1.73
CA HIS A 123 -16.24 5.56 -2.24
C HIS A 123 -15.78 4.64 -3.35
N VAL A 124 -16.24 3.40 -3.26
CA VAL A 124 -16.01 2.33 -4.21
C VAL A 124 -17.35 1.92 -4.79
N PHE A 125 -17.41 1.77 -6.11
CA PHE A 125 -18.64 1.44 -6.83
C PHE A 125 -18.38 0.44 -7.95
N HIS A 126 -19.03 -0.73 -7.88
CA HIS A 126 -18.97 -1.78 -8.89
C HIS A 126 -20.37 -2.05 -9.44
N CYS A 127 -20.57 -1.86 -10.74
CA CYS A 127 -21.84 -2.14 -11.40
C CYS A 127 -21.64 -2.53 -12.86
N GLN A 128 -22.73 -2.94 -13.50
CA GLN A 128 -22.75 -3.07 -14.96
C GLN A 128 -22.50 -1.72 -15.62
N ASP A 129 -21.73 -1.69 -16.70
CA ASP A 129 -21.49 -0.44 -17.45
C ASP A 129 -22.79 0.18 -17.95
N ALA A 130 -22.93 1.48 -17.74
CA ALA A 130 -24.07 2.29 -18.14
C ALA A 130 -23.68 3.76 -18.28
N VAL A 131 -24.28 4.42 -19.26
CA VAL A 131 -24.08 5.87 -19.44
C VAL A 131 -24.57 6.63 -18.20
N GLY A 132 -23.74 7.53 -17.69
CA GLY A 132 -24.09 8.47 -16.63
C GLY A 132 -23.67 8.08 -15.22
N ILE A 133 -23.06 6.90 -14.99
CA ILE A 133 -22.60 6.47 -13.65
C ILE A 133 -21.66 7.53 -13.03
N VAL A 134 -20.59 7.89 -13.75
CA VAL A 134 -19.60 8.89 -13.31
C VAL A 134 -20.26 10.24 -13.04
N ALA A 135 -21.15 10.68 -13.93
CA ALA A 135 -21.87 11.94 -13.78
C ALA A 135 -22.75 11.93 -12.52
N LYS A 136 -23.45 10.83 -12.25
CA LYS A 136 -24.36 10.72 -11.10
C LYS A 136 -23.60 10.69 -9.76
N LEU A 137 -22.48 9.96 -9.70
CA LEU A 137 -21.63 9.89 -8.51
C LEU A 137 -20.96 11.24 -8.23
N SER A 138 -20.37 11.88 -9.25
CA SER A 138 -19.75 13.20 -9.09
C SER A 138 -20.75 14.30 -8.75
N ASP A 139 -21.94 14.29 -9.36
CA ASP A 139 -23.04 15.21 -9.03
C ASP A 139 -23.52 15.02 -7.59
N CYS A 140 -23.63 13.78 -7.11
CA CYS A 140 -23.99 13.49 -5.72
C CYS A 140 -23.01 14.13 -4.71
N ILE A 141 -21.71 13.96 -4.93
CA ILE A 141 -20.66 14.56 -4.10
C ILE A 141 -20.72 16.09 -4.17
N ALA A 142 -20.79 16.64 -5.39
CA ALA A 142 -20.79 18.09 -5.61
C ALA A 142 -22.04 18.78 -5.05
N ALA A 143 -23.22 18.18 -5.19
CA ALA A 143 -24.49 18.70 -4.70
C ALA A 143 -24.52 18.87 -3.18
N LYS A 144 -23.69 18.11 -2.46
CA LYS A 144 -23.53 18.17 -1.00
C LYS A 144 -22.35 19.07 -0.58
N GLY A 145 -21.69 19.72 -1.53
CA GLY A 145 -20.53 20.58 -1.31
C GLY A 145 -19.23 19.83 -1.06
N GLY A 146 -19.17 18.54 -1.40
CA GLY A 146 -17.93 17.76 -1.39
C GLY A 146 -17.04 18.12 -2.58
N ASN A 147 -15.72 17.96 -2.39
CA ASN A 147 -14.74 18.13 -3.45
C ASN A 147 -14.00 16.81 -3.69
N ILE A 148 -13.92 16.40 -4.96
CA ILE A 148 -13.22 15.17 -5.36
C ILE A 148 -11.71 15.47 -5.44
N LEU A 149 -10.91 14.66 -4.76
CA LEU A 149 -9.44 14.74 -4.75
C LEU A 149 -8.81 13.76 -5.74
N GLY A 150 -9.41 12.59 -5.90
CA GLY A 150 -8.97 11.53 -6.80
C GLY A 150 -10.19 10.80 -7.34
N TYR A 151 -10.10 10.37 -8.59
CA TYR A 151 -11.19 9.65 -9.25
C TYR A 151 -10.64 8.70 -10.30
N ASP A 152 -10.80 7.41 -10.05
CA ASP A 152 -10.31 6.36 -10.94
C ASP A 152 -11.49 5.57 -11.49
N VAL A 153 -11.45 5.33 -12.79
CA VAL A 153 -12.45 4.55 -13.51
C VAL A 153 -11.74 3.45 -14.25
N PHE A 154 -12.10 2.22 -13.92
CA PHE A 154 -11.69 1.04 -14.65
C PHE A 154 -12.88 0.47 -15.41
N VAL A 155 -12.82 0.57 -16.73
CA VAL A 155 -13.72 -0.14 -17.65
C VAL A 155 -12.88 -1.20 -18.36
N PRO A 156 -13.19 -2.50 -18.24
CA PRO A 156 -12.47 -3.54 -18.97
C PRO A 156 -12.59 -3.33 -20.48
N GLU A 157 -11.49 -3.49 -21.21
CA GLU A 157 -11.53 -3.49 -22.67
C GLU A 157 -12.17 -4.77 -23.21
N ASN A 158 -13.10 -4.62 -24.16
CA ASN A 158 -13.73 -5.72 -24.89
C ASN A 158 -12.71 -6.41 -25.82
N ASN A 159 -11.98 -7.42 -25.33
CA ASN A 159 -11.22 -8.30 -26.22
C ASN A 159 -12.15 -9.33 -26.88
N SER A 160 -12.83 -8.89 -27.94
CA SER A 160 -13.66 -9.74 -28.79
C SER A 160 -12.82 -10.71 -29.63
N VAL A 161 -12.96 -12.02 -29.40
CA VAL A 161 -12.95 -13.00 -30.50
C VAL A 161 -13.99 -14.07 -30.16
N PHE A 162 -15.09 -14.06 -30.93
CA PHE A 162 -16.12 -15.09 -31.11
C PHE A 162 -16.35 -16.10 -29.96
N TYR A 163 -17.61 -16.23 -29.55
CA TYR A 163 -18.19 -17.17 -28.56
C TYR A 163 -18.49 -16.57 -27.19
N SER A 164 -19.80 -16.50 -26.89
CA SER A 164 -20.37 -16.47 -25.54
C SER A 164 -19.83 -15.40 -24.59
N ARG A 165 -20.46 -14.23 -24.62
CA ARG A 165 -20.31 -13.20 -23.57
C ARG A 165 -20.59 -13.82 -22.20
N SER A 166 -19.69 -13.62 -21.24
CA SER A 166 -20.05 -13.76 -19.83
C SER A 166 -20.42 -12.36 -19.30
N ASP A 167 -21.50 -12.26 -18.52
CA ASP A 167 -21.97 -10.99 -17.97
C ASP A 167 -20.91 -10.28 -17.09
N GLU A 168 -19.88 -11.01 -16.64
CA GLU A 168 -18.74 -10.48 -15.86
C GLU A 168 -17.82 -9.52 -16.63
N GLU A 169 -17.83 -9.54 -17.98
CA GLU A 169 -16.89 -8.76 -18.80
C GLU A 169 -17.28 -7.28 -18.98
N MET A 170 -18.43 -6.85 -18.47
CA MET A 170 -18.91 -5.46 -18.57
C MET A 170 -19.11 -4.77 -17.22
N ILE A 171 -18.39 -5.23 -16.21
CA ILE A 171 -18.40 -4.62 -14.88
C ILE A 171 -17.45 -3.42 -14.89
N VAL A 172 -17.96 -2.25 -14.53
CA VAL A 172 -17.15 -1.04 -14.29
C VAL A 172 -16.87 -0.93 -12.80
N SER A 173 -15.62 -0.61 -12.48
CA SER A 173 -15.18 -0.32 -11.11
C SER A 173 -14.73 1.12 -11.00
N LEU A 174 -15.26 1.83 -10.02
CA LEU A 174 -14.91 3.23 -9.76
C LEU A 174 -14.41 3.39 -8.33
N ASN A 175 -13.40 4.23 -8.16
CA ASN A 175 -12.96 4.73 -6.87
C ASN A 175 -13.02 6.26 -6.88
N SER A 176 -13.62 6.84 -5.84
CA SER A 176 -13.71 8.27 -5.64
C SER A 176 -13.11 8.62 -4.28
N GLU A 177 -12.01 9.35 -4.27
CA GLU A 177 -11.48 10.00 -3.07
C GLU A 177 -12.03 11.43 -3.01
N PHE A 178 -12.69 11.80 -1.91
CA PHE A 178 -13.32 13.10 -1.77
C PHE A 178 -13.15 13.66 -0.36
N VAL A 179 -13.34 14.96 -0.22
CA VAL A 179 -13.45 15.63 1.08
C VAL A 179 -14.81 16.30 1.19
N PHE A 180 -15.41 16.23 2.37
CA PHE A 180 -16.73 16.80 2.61
C PHE A 180 -16.84 17.40 4.01
N ASP A 181 -17.81 18.30 4.18
CA ASP A 181 -18.17 18.89 5.46
C ASP A 181 -19.24 18.01 6.12
N PRO A 182 -18.95 17.34 7.25
CA PRO A 182 -19.91 16.45 7.91
C PRO A 182 -21.13 17.19 8.48
N VAL A 183 -21.06 18.52 8.61
CA VAL A 183 -22.23 19.35 8.99
C VAL A 183 -23.21 19.47 7.83
N LYS A 184 -22.72 19.57 6.59
CA LYS A 184 -23.54 19.70 5.37
C LYS A 184 -23.97 18.35 4.82
N TRP A 185 -23.11 17.33 4.96
CA TRP A 185 -23.37 15.98 4.49
C TRP A 185 -23.08 14.98 5.62
N PRO A 186 -24.05 14.77 6.53
CA PRO A 186 -23.88 13.86 7.66
C PRO A 186 -23.55 12.44 7.22
N ARG A 187 -22.70 11.73 7.98
CA ARG A 187 -22.16 10.41 7.63
C ARG A 187 -23.23 9.37 7.25
N ASN A 188 -24.37 9.35 7.93
CA ASN A 188 -25.49 8.45 7.60
C ASN A 188 -26.13 8.80 6.26
N GLN A 189 -26.22 10.09 5.92
CA GLN A 189 -26.76 10.54 4.65
C GLN A 189 -25.80 10.24 3.49
N VAL A 190 -24.49 10.21 3.73
CA VAL A 190 -23.51 9.74 2.74
C VAL A 190 -23.85 8.31 2.30
N ASP A 191 -24.10 7.39 3.25
CA ASP A 191 -24.50 6.01 2.91
C ASP A 191 -25.82 5.98 2.14
N GLU A 192 -26.84 6.70 2.60
CA GLU A 192 -28.16 6.72 1.95
C GLU A 192 -28.11 7.25 0.52
N ASP A 193 -27.34 8.32 0.28
CA ASP A 193 -27.20 8.94 -1.03
C ASP A 193 -26.47 8.00 -2.01
N PHE A 194 -25.34 7.40 -1.60
CA PHE A 194 -24.63 6.42 -2.44
C PHE A 194 -25.42 5.12 -2.62
N GLN A 195 -26.17 4.67 -1.60
CA GLN A 195 -27.04 3.50 -1.70
C GLN A 195 -28.19 3.73 -2.70
N THR A 196 -28.73 4.94 -2.78
CA THR A 196 -29.75 5.30 -3.77
C THR A 196 -29.21 5.16 -5.20
N ILE A 197 -27.96 5.59 -5.42
CA ILE A 197 -27.28 5.43 -6.72
C ILE A 197 -26.98 3.95 -6.98
N ALA A 198 -26.53 3.21 -5.97
CA ALA A 198 -26.31 1.77 -6.07
C ALA A 198 -27.58 1.03 -6.51
N GLN A 199 -28.74 1.35 -5.94
CA GLN A 199 -30.02 0.79 -6.36
C GLN A 199 -30.40 1.19 -7.79
N THR A 200 -30.12 2.43 -8.19
CA THR A 200 -30.42 2.94 -9.53
C THR A 200 -29.68 2.16 -10.62
N TYR A 201 -28.42 1.80 -10.35
CA TYR A 201 -27.56 1.07 -11.30
C TYR A 201 -27.46 -0.42 -11.01
N SER A 202 -28.27 -0.95 -10.09
CA SER A 202 -28.19 -2.34 -9.63
C SER A 202 -26.75 -2.75 -9.30
N ALA A 203 -26.04 -1.89 -8.57
CA ALA A 203 -24.64 -2.09 -8.26
C ALA A 203 -24.44 -3.39 -7.48
N MET A 204 -23.42 -4.14 -7.90
CA MET A 204 -23.00 -5.37 -7.23
C MET A 204 -22.31 -5.04 -5.91
N ASN A 205 -21.59 -3.91 -5.88
CA ASN A 205 -20.95 -3.41 -4.68
C ASN A 205 -20.96 -1.87 -4.66
N SER A 206 -21.23 -1.29 -3.49
CA SER A 206 -21.11 0.14 -3.26
C SER A 206 -20.71 0.35 -1.80
N VAL A 207 -19.45 0.70 -1.57
CA VAL A 207 -18.88 0.82 -0.22
C VAL A 207 -18.30 2.20 -0.03
N VAL A 208 -18.71 2.86 1.03
CA VAL A 208 -18.15 4.15 1.44
C VAL A 208 -17.41 3.96 2.75
N ARG A 209 -16.21 4.54 2.86
CA ARG A 209 -15.44 4.60 4.09
C ARG A 209 -15.00 6.03 4.37
N VAL A 210 -15.13 6.44 5.62
CA VAL A 210 -14.64 7.71 6.14
C VAL A 210 -13.69 7.39 7.30
N PRO A 211 -12.39 7.15 7.04
CA PRO A 211 -11.47 6.54 8.00
C PRO A 211 -11.34 7.25 9.35
N SER A 212 -11.60 8.57 9.39
CA SER A 212 -11.51 9.36 10.61
C SER A 212 -12.67 9.18 11.59
N ILE A 213 -13.81 8.63 11.13
CA ILE A 213 -15.03 8.47 11.95
C ILE A 213 -15.60 7.05 11.93
N ASP A 214 -15.34 6.29 10.85
CA ASP A 214 -15.79 4.91 10.76
C ASP A 214 -14.98 4.01 11.70
N PRO A 215 -15.62 2.98 12.29
CA PRO A 215 -14.89 2.01 13.10
C PRO A 215 -13.80 1.32 12.27
N LYS A 216 -12.65 1.09 12.90
CA LYS A 216 -11.59 0.26 12.30
C LYS A 216 -12.14 -1.13 12.01
N TYR A 217 -11.64 -1.75 10.95
CA TYR A 217 -11.99 -3.14 10.66
C TYR A 217 -11.48 -4.07 11.76
N LYS A 218 -12.36 -4.92 12.27
CA LYS A 218 -12.07 -5.97 13.23
C LYS A 218 -11.50 -7.17 12.51
N ILE A 219 -10.31 -7.63 12.89
CA ILE A 219 -9.65 -8.76 12.25
C ILE A 219 -9.21 -9.80 13.27
N ALA A 220 -9.22 -11.07 12.86
CA ALA A 220 -8.51 -12.13 13.55
C ALA A 220 -7.31 -12.60 12.72
N LEU A 221 -6.23 -12.95 13.41
CA LEU A 221 -4.98 -13.40 12.80
C LEU A 221 -4.84 -14.91 12.99
N LEU A 222 -4.74 -15.67 11.90
CA LEU A 222 -4.47 -17.10 11.93
C LEU A 222 -2.97 -17.34 11.65
N LEU A 223 -2.35 -18.17 12.48
CA LEU A 223 -0.90 -18.38 12.48
C LEU A 223 -0.54 -19.85 12.68
N SER A 224 0.63 -20.25 12.16
CA SER A 224 1.27 -21.50 12.56
C SER A 224 2.50 -21.23 13.45
N LYS A 225 3.66 -21.82 13.14
CA LYS A 225 4.86 -21.71 13.98
C LYS A 225 5.64 -20.41 13.81
N GLN A 226 5.48 -19.74 12.67
CA GLN A 226 6.30 -18.59 12.30
C GLN A 226 5.67 -17.29 12.78
N ASP A 227 6.49 -16.41 13.36
CA ASP A 227 6.02 -15.23 14.08
C ASP A 227 6.27 -13.94 13.31
N HIS A 228 7.11 -13.99 12.28
CA HIS A 228 7.69 -12.80 11.67
C HIS A 228 6.64 -11.86 11.10
N CYS A 229 5.59 -12.38 10.44
CA CYS A 229 4.44 -11.58 9.98
C CYS A 229 3.61 -11.04 11.15
N LEU A 230 3.33 -11.87 12.17
CA LEU A 230 2.58 -11.42 13.36
C LEU A 230 3.29 -10.26 14.05
N VAL A 231 4.59 -10.40 14.32
CA VAL A 231 5.38 -9.41 15.05
C VAL A 231 5.39 -8.08 14.31
N GLU A 232 5.56 -8.08 12.98
CA GLU A 232 5.47 -6.87 12.17
C GLU A 232 4.07 -6.23 12.30
N MET A 233 3.00 -7.03 12.14
CA MET A 233 1.63 -6.54 12.22
C MET A 233 1.31 -5.92 13.58
N LEU A 234 1.68 -6.61 14.68
CA LEU A 234 1.49 -6.12 16.04
C LEU A 234 2.26 -4.82 16.29
N HIS A 235 3.50 -4.73 15.82
CA HIS A 235 4.31 -3.52 15.93
C HIS A 235 3.67 -2.35 15.16
N LYS A 236 3.26 -2.56 13.89
CA LYS A 236 2.61 -1.53 13.08
C LYS A 236 1.25 -1.12 13.64
N TRP A 237 0.51 -2.06 14.21
CA TRP A 237 -0.77 -1.81 14.89
C TRP A 237 -0.56 -0.94 16.13
N GLN A 238 0.41 -1.26 16.98
CA GLN A 238 0.74 -0.46 18.17
C GLN A 238 1.19 0.96 17.81
N ASP A 239 1.93 1.11 16.71
CA ASP A 239 2.34 2.41 16.15
C ASP A 239 1.18 3.20 15.50
N GLY A 240 -0.02 2.64 15.41
CA GLY A 240 -1.16 3.24 14.70
C GLY A 240 -1.03 3.27 13.18
N LYS A 241 -0.04 2.55 12.61
CA LYS A 241 0.24 2.49 11.16
C LYS A 241 -0.57 1.42 10.42
N LEU A 242 -1.18 0.48 11.15
CA LEU A 242 -2.10 -0.52 10.61
C LEU A 242 -3.53 -0.18 11.06
N PRO A 243 -4.44 0.24 10.15
CA PRO A 243 -5.74 0.81 10.49
C PRO A 243 -6.82 -0.26 10.81
N VAL A 244 -6.49 -1.19 11.71
CA VAL A 244 -7.36 -2.32 12.10
C VAL A 244 -7.49 -2.42 13.61
N ASP A 245 -8.49 -3.16 14.05
CA ASP A 245 -8.65 -3.64 15.42
C ASP A 245 -8.41 -5.15 15.45
N ILE A 246 -7.38 -5.60 16.18
CA ILE A 246 -7.01 -7.02 16.22
C ILE A 246 -7.80 -7.67 17.35
N THR A 247 -8.84 -8.43 17.01
CA THR A 247 -9.77 -9.00 18.00
C THR A 247 -9.20 -10.23 18.69
N CYS A 248 -8.46 -11.07 17.98
CA CYS A 248 -7.78 -12.23 18.54
C CYS A 248 -6.70 -12.79 17.61
N VAL A 249 -5.84 -13.65 18.17
CA VAL A 249 -4.88 -14.46 17.45
C VAL A 249 -5.24 -15.93 17.63
N ILE A 250 -5.37 -16.66 16.53
CA ILE A 250 -5.71 -18.09 16.51
C ILE A 250 -4.52 -18.86 15.94
N SER A 251 -4.11 -19.94 16.59
CA SER A 251 -3.01 -20.76 16.08
C SER A 251 -3.23 -22.24 16.29
N ASN A 252 -2.70 -23.03 15.35
CA ASN A 252 -2.61 -24.47 15.46
C ASN A 252 -1.41 -24.96 16.28
N HIS A 253 -0.68 -24.05 16.92
CA HIS A 253 0.43 -24.37 17.82
C HIS A 253 0.25 -23.69 19.16
N GLU A 254 0.55 -24.43 20.23
CA GLU A 254 0.66 -23.84 21.55
C GLU A 254 1.93 -22.97 21.63
N ARG A 255 1.83 -21.86 22.36
CA ARG A 255 2.97 -20.99 22.65
C ARG A 255 3.23 -20.99 24.14
N ALA A 256 4.50 -21.13 24.50
CA ALA A 256 4.90 -21.05 25.89
C ALA A 256 4.47 -19.70 26.48
N PRO A 257 3.93 -19.69 27.72
CA PRO A 257 3.77 -18.47 28.49
C PRO A 257 5.12 -17.75 28.58
N ASN A 258 5.13 -16.42 28.57
CA ASN A 258 6.34 -15.56 28.63
C ASN A 258 7.17 -15.39 27.33
N THR A 259 6.73 -15.90 26.19
CA THR A 259 7.34 -15.48 24.91
C THR A 259 7.07 -13.99 24.66
N HIS A 260 7.94 -13.34 23.87
CA HIS A 260 7.77 -11.92 23.54
C HIS A 260 6.41 -11.64 22.88
N VAL A 261 5.93 -12.54 22.02
CA VAL A 261 4.59 -12.49 21.42
C VAL A 261 3.50 -12.58 22.49
N MET A 262 3.52 -13.62 23.34
CA MET A 262 2.45 -13.80 24.34
C MET A 262 2.38 -12.63 25.31
N ARG A 263 3.53 -12.11 25.77
CA ARG A 263 3.58 -10.91 26.62
C ARG A 263 3.03 -9.67 25.92
N PHE A 264 3.27 -9.54 24.62
CA PHE A 264 2.69 -8.45 23.84
C PHE A 264 1.17 -8.55 23.79
N LEU A 265 0.64 -9.73 23.47
CA LEU A 265 -0.80 -9.98 23.36
C LEU A 265 -1.49 -9.74 24.71
N GLU A 266 -0.95 -10.30 25.79
CA GLU A 266 -1.44 -10.12 27.16
C GLU A 266 -1.46 -8.64 27.57
N ARG A 267 -0.38 -7.90 27.32
CA ARG A 267 -0.30 -6.46 27.65
C ARG A 267 -1.39 -5.63 26.97
N HIS A 268 -1.78 -6.01 25.76
CA HIS A 268 -2.78 -5.29 24.98
C HIS A 268 -4.18 -5.93 25.05
N GLY A 269 -4.36 -6.98 25.88
CA GLY A 269 -5.64 -7.66 26.03
C GLY A 269 -6.12 -8.40 24.77
N ILE A 270 -5.21 -8.76 23.86
CA ILE A 270 -5.54 -9.52 22.64
C ILE A 270 -5.54 -11.02 22.99
N PRO A 271 -6.69 -11.72 22.92
CA PRO A 271 -6.76 -13.14 23.22
C PRO A 271 -5.94 -13.99 22.24
N TYR A 272 -5.26 -15.01 22.78
CA TYR A 272 -4.62 -16.06 22.00
C TYR A 272 -5.39 -17.37 22.15
N HIS A 273 -5.86 -17.93 21.04
CA HIS A 273 -6.58 -19.20 20.99
C HIS A 273 -5.72 -20.28 20.37
N TYR A 274 -5.40 -21.30 21.16
CA TYR A 274 -4.80 -22.52 20.65
C TYR A 274 -5.89 -23.48 20.19
N VAL A 275 -6.00 -23.68 18.88
CA VAL A 275 -6.93 -24.63 18.27
C VAL A 275 -6.10 -25.72 17.61
N SER A 276 -5.99 -26.89 18.24
CA SER A 276 -5.18 -28.01 17.73
C SER A 276 -5.75 -28.56 16.42
N THR A 277 -5.30 -28.00 15.29
CA THR A 277 -5.67 -28.45 13.95
C THR A 277 -4.56 -29.30 13.31
N THR A 278 -4.96 -30.39 12.65
CA THR A 278 -4.11 -31.19 11.76
C THR A 278 -4.70 -31.17 10.35
N LYS A 279 -3.99 -31.75 9.37
CA LYS A 279 -4.51 -31.88 8.00
C LYS A 279 -5.82 -32.67 7.95
N GLU A 280 -5.97 -33.65 8.84
CA GLU A 280 -7.12 -34.57 8.94
C GLU A 280 -8.20 -34.03 9.88
N ASN A 281 -7.86 -33.21 10.87
CA ASN A 281 -8.79 -32.64 11.85
C ASN A 281 -8.62 -31.12 11.93
N LYS A 282 -9.37 -30.39 11.11
CA LYS A 282 -9.19 -28.93 10.96
C LYS A 282 -9.91 -28.08 12.00
N LYS A 283 -10.83 -28.66 12.81
CA LYS A 283 -11.64 -27.94 13.83
C LYS A 283 -12.17 -26.58 13.36
N GLU A 284 -12.60 -26.50 12.10
CA GLU A 284 -12.98 -25.25 11.45
C GLU A 284 -14.20 -24.59 12.12
N ASP A 285 -15.12 -25.38 12.68
CA ASP A 285 -16.28 -24.86 13.42
C ASP A 285 -15.90 -24.06 14.67
N GLU A 286 -14.84 -24.47 15.38
CA GLU A 286 -14.31 -23.75 16.55
C GLU A 286 -13.70 -22.41 16.12
N ILE A 287 -12.98 -22.40 14.99
CA ILE A 287 -12.43 -21.18 14.41
C ILE A 287 -13.55 -20.24 13.96
N LEU A 288 -14.59 -20.75 13.29
CA LEU A 288 -15.75 -19.96 12.83
C LEU A 288 -16.43 -19.20 13.98
N GLU A 289 -16.62 -19.85 15.13
CA GLU A 289 -17.22 -19.19 16.29
C GLU A 289 -16.36 -18.04 16.83
N LEU A 290 -15.04 -18.21 16.85
CA LEU A 290 -14.10 -17.19 17.32
C LEU A 290 -14.03 -15.96 16.40
N VAL A 291 -14.34 -16.14 15.10
CA VAL A 291 -14.15 -15.11 14.08
C VAL A 291 -15.46 -14.46 13.61
N LYS A 292 -16.62 -14.92 14.08
CA LYS A 292 -17.94 -14.46 13.61
C LYS A 292 -18.11 -12.93 13.55
N ASP A 293 -17.56 -12.22 14.55
CA ASP A 293 -17.69 -10.77 14.73
C ASP A 293 -16.54 -9.96 14.08
N THR A 294 -15.69 -10.62 13.28
CA THR A 294 -14.62 -9.97 12.51
C THR A 294 -15.12 -9.55 11.13
N ASP A 295 -14.53 -8.51 10.55
CA ASP A 295 -14.85 -8.01 9.22
C ASP A 295 -14.12 -8.80 8.11
N PHE A 296 -12.88 -9.23 8.38
CA PHE A 296 -12.12 -10.14 7.52
C PHE A 296 -11.04 -10.89 8.31
N LEU A 297 -10.50 -11.96 7.72
CA LEU A 297 -9.41 -12.75 8.30
C LEU A 297 -8.07 -12.50 7.64
N VAL A 298 -7.00 -12.67 8.42
CA VAL A 298 -5.64 -12.64 7.91
C VAL A 298 -4.93 -13.94 8.24
N LEU A 299 -4.44 -14.64 7.21
CA LEU A 299 -3.58 -15.80 7.34
C LEU A 299 -2.12 -15.33 7.33
N ALA A 300 -1.59 -15.00 8.51
CA ALA A 300 -0.19 -14.57 8.66
C ALA A 300 0.71 -15.81 8.78
N ARG A 301 0.95 -16.48 7.64
CA ARG A 301 1.68 -17.76 7.56
C ARG A 301 0.98 -18.89 8.32
N TYR A 302 -0.34 -18.97 8.16
CA TYR A 302 -1.12 -20.15 8.55
C TYR A 302 -0.90 -21.27 7.54
N MET A 303 -0.41 -22.42 7.99
CA MET A 303 0.06 -23.51 7.12
C MET A 303 -0.98 -24.61 6.87
N GLN A 304 -2.21 -24.44 7.37
CA GLN A 304 -3.32 -25.35 7.09
C GLN A 304 -4.20 -24.78 5.99
N ILE A 305 -4.68 -25.66 5.11
CA ILE A 305 -5.62 -25.31 4.05
C ILE A 305 -7.00 -25.12 4.69
N LEU A 306 -7.63 -23.97 4.50
CA LEU A 306 -9.04 -23.77 4.86
C LEU A 306 -9.94 -24.49 3.87
N SER A 307 -10.97 -25.19 4.34
CA SER A 307 -11.94 -25.87 3.48
C SER A 307 -12.90 -24.87 2.80
N GLY A 308 -13.49 -25.26 1.67
CA GLY A 308 -14.57 -24.47 1.06
C GLY A 308 -15.79 -24.33 1.98
N ASN A 309 -16.05 -25.29 2.86
CA ASN A 309 -17.10 -25.16 3.87
C ASN A 309 -16.80 -24.04 4.86
N PHE A 310 -15.54 -23.93 5.31
CA PHE A 310 -15.12 -22.82 6.17
C PHE A 310 -15.27 -21.47 5.47
N LEU A 311 -14.78 -21.35 4.23
CA LEU A 311 -14.87 -20.09 3.47
C LEU A 311 -16.33 -19.65 3.27
N ARG A 312 -17.21 -20.58 2.88
CA ARG A 312 -18.65 -20.31 2.75
C ARG A 312 -19.33 -19.99 4.08
N GLY A 313 -18.94 -20.70 5.16
CA GLY A 313 -19.48 -20.48 6.49
C GLY A 313 -19.05 -19.14 7.10
N TYR A 314 -17.82 -18.69 6.83
CA TYR A 314 -17.33 -17.39 7.25
C TYR A 314 -17.96 -16.25 6.45
N GLY A 315 -18.08 -16.43 5.12
CA GLY A 315 -18.81 -15.53 4.24
C GLY A 315 -18.23 -14.13 4.09
N LYS A 316 -16.97 -13.91 4.52
CA LYS A 316 -16.25 -12.64 4.43
C LYS A 316 -14.84 -12.88 3.88
N ASP A 317 -14.15 -11.81 3.53
CA ASP A 317 -12.83 -11.89 2.90
C ASP A 317 -11.78 -12.51 3.82
N VAL A 318 -10.85 -13.24 3.21
CA VAL A 318 -9.69 -13.83 3.89
C VAL A 318 -8.45 -13.46 3.08
N ILE A 319 -7.50 -12.78 3.70
CA ILE A 319 -6.26 -12.34 3.08
C ILE A 319 -5.12 -13.25 3.53
N ASN A 320 -4.37 -13.81 2.59
CA ASN A 320 -3.22 -14.68 2.86
C ASN A 320 -1.91 -14.03 2.43
N ILE A 321 -0.80 -14.45 3.06
CA ILE A 321 0.55 -14.22 2.57
C ILE A 321 1.17 -15.54 2.08
N HIS A 322 1.43 -15.59 0.78
CA HIS A 322 2.19 -16.65 0.14
C HIS A 322 3.67 -16.26 0.05
N HIS A 323 4.54 -17.19 0.41
CA HIS A 323 5.98 -17.01 0.52
C HIS A 323 6.68 -17.35 -0.79
N GLY A 324 6.32 -16.60 -1.82
CA GLY A 324 6.77 -16.75 -3.19
C GLY A 324 6.06 -15.77 -4.12
N LEU A 325 6.59 -15.60 -5.33
CA LEU A 325 5.87 -14.98 -6.43
C LEU A 325 4.99 -16.03 -7.09
N LEU A 326 3.68 -15.98 -6.83
CA LEU A 326 2.74 -16.80 -7.56
C LEU A 326 2.84 -16.46 -9.06
N PRO A 327 2.84 -17.46 -9.97
CA PRO A 327 2.52 -18.88 -9.76
C PRO A 327 3.73 -19.80 -9.45
N SER A 328 4.92 -19.26 -9.20
CA SER A 328 6.17 -20.04 -9.05
C SER A 328 6.35 -20.63 -7.64
N PHE A 329 7.04 -21.79 -7.55
CA PHE A 329 7.44 -22.47 -6.31
C PHE A 329 6.29 -22.93 -5.37
N LYS A 330 5.29 -23.63 -5.91
CA LYS A 330 4.25 -24.31 -5.11
C LYS A 330 4.85 -25.50 -4.31
N GLY A 331 4.37 -25.74 -3.09
CA GLY A 331 4.72 -26.91 -2.27
C GLY A 331 5.56 -26.60 -1.01
N GLY A 332 6.20 -27.61 -0.43
CA GLY A 332 6.91 -27.50 0.86
C GLY A 332 8.35 -26.96 0.75
N TYR A 333 8.74 -26.08 1.69
CA TYR A 333 10.08 -25.46 1.79
C TYR A 333 10.52 -24.61 0.57
N PRO A 334 9.69 -23.71 0.03
CA PRO A 334 10.01 -22.97 -1.20
C PRO A 334 11.21 -22.04 -1.06
N ALA A 335 11.50 -21.50 0.14
CA ALA A 335 12.72 -20.71 0.35
C ALA A 335 13.99 -21.55 0.09
N LYS A 336 14.02 -22.80 0.55
CA LYS A 336 15.14 -23.71 0.28
C LYS A 336 15.16 -24.11 -1.20
N GLN A 337 14.01 -24.39 -1.81
CA GLN A 337 13.94 -24.72 -3.24
C GLN A 337 14.47 -23.58 -4.11
N ALA A 338 14.09 -22.34 -3.80
CA ALA A 338 14.55 -21.15 -4.51
C ALA A 338 16.05 -20.91 -4.30
N PHE A 339 16.56 -21.14 -3.08
CA PHE A 339 17.98 -21.09 -2.78
C PHE A 339 18.77 -22.14 -3.58
N ASP A 340 18.33 -23.40 -3.54
CA ASP A 340 18.98 -24.52 -4.25
C ASP A 340 18.90 -24.34 -5.78
N ALA A 341 17.81 -23.74 -6.29
CA ALA A 341 17.66 -23.39 -7.71
C ALA A 341 18.54 -22.19 -8.13
N GLY A 342 19.15 -21.48 -7.18
CA GLY A 342 20.05 -20.36 -7.47
C GLY A 342 19.35 -19.17 -8.11
N VAL A 343 18.08 -18.92 -7.76
CA VAL A 343 17.32 -17.77 -8.27
C VAL A 343 18.04 -16.45 -7.97
N LYS A 344 17.74 -15.41 -8.76
CA LYS A 344 18.27 -14.05 -8.57
C LYS A 344 17.25 -13.07 -8.03
N LEU A 345 15.99 -13.51 -7.96
CA LEU A 345 14.87 -12.78 -7.39
C LEU A 345 14.08 -13.76 -6.52
N ILE A 346 13.68 -13.28 -5.36
CA ILE A 346 12.64 -13.89 -4.53
C ILE A 346 11.48 -12.91 -4.42
N GLY A 347 10.33 -13.38 -3.97
CA GLY A 347 9.22 -12.49 -3.69
C GLY A 347 8.18 -13.10 -2.78
N ALA A 348 7.16 -12.31 -2.50
CA ALA A 348 6.02 -12.68 -1.68
C ALA A 348 4.74 -12.12 -2.30
N THR A 349 3.64 -12.86 -2.16
CA THR A 349 2.35 -12.51 -2.77
C THR A 349 1.28 -12.52 -1.70
N SER A 350 0.62 -11.37 -1.50
CA SER A 350 -0.61 -11.29 -0.74
C SER A 350 -1.81 -11.38 -1.67
N HIS A 351 -2.78 -12.21 -1.30
CA HIS A 351 -3.94 -12.49 -2.14
C HIS A 351 -5.16 -12.84 -1.29
N PHE A 352 -6.35 -12.69 -1.87
CA PHE A 352 -7.57 -13.23 -1.29
C PHE A 352 -7.56 -14.76 -1.37
N VAL A 353 -8.12 -15.42 -0.35
CA VAL A 353 -8.24 -16.89 -0.34
C VAL A 353 -9.54 -17.28 -1.02
N THR A 354 -9.43 -18.20 -1.97
CA THR A 354 -10.56 -18.87 -2.63
C THR A 354 -10.51 -20.37 -2.34
N GLU A 355 -11.51 -21.13 -2.80
CA GLU A 355 -11.51 -22.59 -2.65
C GLU A 355 -10.33 -23.26 -3.38
N GLU A 356 -9.83 -22.61 -4.43
CA GLU A 356 -8.65 -23.07 -5.16
C GLU A 356 -7.36 -22.56 -4.49
N LEU A 357 -6.49 -23.49 -4.10
CA LEU A 357 -5.29 -23.20 -3.33
C LEU A 357 -4.32 -22.27 -4.09
N ASP A 358 -3.96 -21.15 -3.46
CA ASP A 358 -3.05 -20.13 -3.99
C ASP A 358 -3.48 -19.57 -5.37
N SER A 359 -4.78 -19.57 -5.68
CA SER A 359 -5.32 -19.10 -6.97
C SER A 359 -6.25 -17.89 -6.85
N GLY A 360 -6.45 -17.36 -5.64
CA GLY A 360 -7.32 -16.21 -5.44
C GLY A 360 -6.70 -14.89 -5.92
N PRO A 361 -7.53 -13.83 -6.08
CA PRO A 361 -7.08 -12.56 -6.61
C PRO A 361 -5.91 -11.95 -5.82
N ILE A 362 -4.85 -11.57 -6.55
CA ILE A 362 -3.62 -10.99 -5.99
C ILE A 362 -3.89 -9.55 -5.56
N ILE A 363 -3.55 -9.21 -4.31
CA ILE A 363 -3.66 -7.86 -3.75
C ILE A 363 -2.34 -7.10 -3.91
N GLU A 364 -1.23 -7.75 -3.62
CA GLU A 364 0.11 -7.15 -3.63
C GLU A 364 1.17 -8.20 -3.92
N GLN A 365 2.22 -7.81 -4.66
CA GLN A 365 3.42 -8.62 -4.86
C GLN A 365 4.66 -7.77 -4.63
N MET A 366 5.64 -8.35 -3.94
CA MET A 366 6.93 -7.72 -3.72
C MET A 366 8.07 -8.65 -4.14
N VAL A 367 9.15 -8.06 -4.62
CA VAL A 367 10.36 -8.77 -5.04
C VAL A 367 11.60 -8.20 -4.37
N GLU A 368 12.60 -9.05 -4.14
CA GLU A 368 13.93 -8.65 -3.69
C GLU A 368 15.01 -9.44 -4.44
N SER A 369 16.12 -8.76 -4.73
CA SER A 369 17.28 -9.38 -5.36
C SER A 369 18.09 -10.22 -4.36
N VAL A 370 18.48 -11.40 -4.81
CA VAL A 370 19.36 -12.33 -4.11
C VAL A 370 20.52 -12.73 -5.02
N SER A 371 21.63 -13.13 -4.42
CA SER A 371 22.84 -13.47 -5.16
C SER A 371 23.47 -14.76 -4.65
N HIS A 372 24.46 -15.28 -5.38
CA HIS A 372 25.27 -16.42 -4.94
C HIS A 372 26.10 -16.12 -3.67
N ARG A 373 26.14 -14.88 -3.21
CA ARG A 373 26.80 -14.47 -1.95
C ARG A 373 25.88 -14.64 -0.73
N ASP A 374 24.57 -14.74 -0.96
CA ASP A 374 23.63 -15.06 0.10
C ASP A 374 23.84 -16.50 0.56
N ASN A 375 23.83 -16.72 1.87
CA ASN A 375 23.71 -18.05 2.43
C ASN A 375 22.25 -18.33 2.77
N LEU A 376 21.91 -19.57 3.11
CA LEU A 376 20.51 -19.94 3.40
C LEU A 376 19.89 -19.08 4.50
N ARG A 377 20.66 -18.67 5.52
CA ARG A 377 20.16 -17.82 6.61
C ARG A 377 19.82 -16.41 6.11
N SER A 378 20.71 -15.75 5.36
CA SER A 378 20.43 -14.41 4.82
C SER A 378 19.30 -14.45 3.80
N PHE A 379 19.20 -15.53 3.02
CA PHE A 379 18.12 -15.76 2.07
C PHE A 379 16.75 -15.86 2.75
N VAL A 380 16.65 -16.68 3.81
CA VAL A 380 15.40 -16.84 4.58
C VAL A 380 15.02 -15.51 5.24
N GLN A 381 15.97 -14.77 5.81
CA GLN A 381 15.71 -13.45 6.40
C GLN A 381 15.10 -12.48 5.37
N LYS A 382 15.67 -12.38 4.17
CA LYS A 382 15.13 -11.54 3.09
C LYS A 382 13.72 -11.97 2.68
N SER A 383 13.47 -13.27 2.58
CA SER A 383 12.14 -13.82 2.31
C SER A 383 11.12 -13.42 3.38
N GLU A 384 11.47 -13.57 4.66
CA GLU A 384 10.59 -13.18 5.77
C GLU A 384 10.33 -11.67 5.79
N ASP A 385 11.34 -10.84 5.49
CA ASP A 385 11.20 -9.38 5.43
C ASP A 385 10.31 -8.92 4.27
N LEU A 386 10.35 -9.61 3.13
CA LEU A 386 9.43 -9.41 2.03
C LEU A 386 7.99 -9.73 2.41
N GLU A 387 7.77 -10.88 3.05
CA GLU A 387 6.43 -11.30 3.46
C GLU A 387 5.78 -10.32 4.44
N LYS A 388 6.54 -9.85 5.44
CA LYS A 388 6.12 -8.81 6.40
C LYS A 388 5.59 -7.57 5.70
N LYS A 389 6.40 -7.03 4.77
CA LYS A 389 6.09 -5.80 4.03
C LYS A 389 4.90 -6.00 3.10
N CYS A 390 4.88 -7.12 2.37
CA CYS A 390 3.83 -7.45 1.42
C CYS A 390 2.47 -7.57 2.11
N LEU A 391 2.39 -8.35 3.20
CA LEU A 391 1.15 -8.53 3.94
C LEU A 391 0.65 -7.23 4.59
N THR A 392 1.54 -6.48 5.23
CA THR A 392 1.16 -5.20 5.86
C THR A 392 0.64 -4.20 4.83
N LYS A 393 1.28 -4.12 3.66
CA LYS A 393 0.85 -3.24 2.57
C LYS A 393 -0.50 -3.69 2.01
N ALA A 394 -0.70 -4.98 1.77
CA ALA A 394 -1.97 -5.53 1.29
C ALA A 394 -3.14 -5.21 2.23
N ILE A 395 -2.98 -5.43 3.53
CA ILE A 395 -4.02 -5.13 4.53
C ILE A 395 -4.32 -3.64 4.56
N LYS A 396 -3.29 -2.79 4.53
CA LYS A 396 -3.48 -1.34 4.50
C LYS A 396 -4.26 -0.90 3.27
N SER A 397 -3.85 -1.35 2.08
CA SER A 397 -4.54 -1.02 0.83
C SER A 397 -5.99 -1.50 0.82
N TYR A 398 -6.27 -2.68 1.38
CA TYR A 398 -7.62 -3.20 1.53
C TYR A 398 -8.48 -2.31 2.47
N CYS A 399 -7.94 -1.95 3.64
CA CYS A 399 -8.65 -1.10 4.61
C CYS A 399 -8.89 0.32 4.09
N GLU A 400 -8.02 0.81 3.22
CA GLU A 400 -8.13 2.13 2.57
C GLU A 400 -8.97 2.08 1.28
N LEU A 401 -9.61 0.95 0.96
CA LEU A 401 -10.41 0.72 -0.25
C LEU A 401 -9.65 0.98 -1.57
N ARG A 402 -8.33 0.79 -1.56
CA ARG A 402 -7.47 0.93 -2.75
C ARG A 402 -7.36 -0.34 -3.57
N VAL A 403 -7.76 -1.49 -3.01
CA VAL A 403 -7.76 -2.76 -3.72
C VAL A 403 -9.08 -3.45 -3.53
N LEU A 404 -9.67 -3.91 -4.63
CA LEU A 404 -10.94 -4.61 -4.62
C LEU A 404 -10.91 -5.84 -5.52
N PRO A 405 -11.56 -6.94 -5.14
CA PRO A 405 -11.83 -8.05 -6.05
C PRO A 405 -12.57 -7.58 -7.30
N TYR A 406 -12.16 -8.09 -8.46
CA TYR A 406 -12.72 -7.80 -9.77
C TYR A 406 -12.77 -9.07 -10.64
N GLY A 407 -13.95 -9.38 -11.17
CA GLY A 407 -14.22 -10.65 -11.84
C GLY A 407 -13.92 -11.85 -10.93
N THR A 408 -13.69 -13.00 -11.54
CA THR A 408 -13.44 -14.23 -10.76
C THR A 408 -12.08 -14.24 -10.04
N ASN A 409 -11.00 -13.71 -10.64
CA ASN A 409 -9.61 -13.95 -10.16
C ASN A 409 -8.67 -12.74 -10.22
N LYS A 410 -9.17 -11.50 -10.32
CA LYS A 410 -8.34 -10.29 -10.40
C LYS A 410 -8.72 -9.28 -9.32
N THR A 411 -7.87 -8.28 -9.14
CA THR A 411 -8.22 -7.10 -8.35
C THR A 411 -8.02 -5.85 -9.19
N VAL A 412 -8.83 -4.83 -8.93
CA VAL A 412 -8.51 -3.47 -9.36
C VAL A 412 -7.73 -2.82 -8.22
N VAL A 413 -6.60 -2.20 -8.56
CA VAL A 413 -5.76 -1.42 -7.64
C VAL A 413 -5.85 0.03 -8.08
N PHE A 414 -6.23 0.91 -7.16
CA PHE A 414 -6.33 2.36 -7.34
C PHE A 414 -5.12 3.07 -6.75
#